data_AF-A0A3S1CEY6-F1
#
_entry.id   AF-A0A3S1CEY6-F1
#
_cell.length_a   1.000
_cell.length_b   1.000
_cell.length_c   1.000
_cell.angle_alpha   90.00
_cell.angle_beta   90.00
_cell.angle_gamma   90.00
#
_symmetry.space_group_name_H-M   'P 1'
#
loop_
_entity.id
_entity.type
_entity.pdbx_description
1 polymer ?
#
loop_
_entity_poly.entity_id
_entity_poly.type
_entity_poly.pdbx_seq_one_letter_code
_entity_poly.pdbx_strand_id
1 'polypeptide(L)'
;MQFGEGLTDRQAADAVRGRIDWKYVLGLKLTDSGFDASVLCEFRKRLCEHNLSNQLLDLMLSHFKQHDLIKPRGMQRTDSTQVIAAIPLRKSRAN
;
A
#
# COMPACT_ATOMS: atom_id res chain seq x y z
N MET A 1 -1.78 -3.25 -6.44
CA MET A 1 -2.91 -3.85 -7.17
C MET A 1 -4.03 -2.83 -7.31
N GLN A 2 -4.84 -2.50 -6.28
CA GLN A 2 -5.96 -1.54 -6.43
C GLN A 2 -5.59 -0.23 -7.15
N PHE A 3 -4.62 0.49 -6.61
CA PHE A 3 -4.16 1.75 -7.17
C PHE A 3 -3.40 1.57 -8.50
N GLY A 4 -2.53 0.56 -8.57
CA GLY A 4 -1.77 0.25 -9.78
C GLY A 4 -2.62 -0.22 -10.96
N GLU A 5 -3.81 -0.77 -10.70
CA GLU A 5 -4.79 -1.20 -11.70
C GLU A 5 -5.96 -0.21 -11.86
N GLY A 6 -5.95 0.93 -11.14
CA GLY A 6 -7.00 1.94 -11.22
C GLY A 6 -8.39 1.47 -10.78
N LEU A 7 -8.48 0.49 -9.87
CA LEU A 7 -9.75 -0.11 -9.46
C LEU A 7 -10.45 0.68 -8.36
N THR A 8 -11.77 0.76 -8.46
CA THR A 8 -12.65 1.19 -7.35
C THR A 8 -12.63 0.16 -6.21
N ASP A 9 -13.07 0.54 -5.01
CA ASP A 9 -13.09 -0.38 -3.86
C ASP A 9 -13.95 -1.63 -4.10
N ARG A 10 -15.07 -1.47 -4.83
CA ARG A 10 -15.92 -2.58 -5.23
C ARG A 10 -15.21 -3.50 -6.20
N GLN A 11 -14.58 -2.93 -7.23
CA GLN A 11 -13.80 -3.71 -8.19
C GLN A 11 -12.61 -4.42 -7.55
N ALA A 12 -11.96 -3.81 -6.55
CA ALA A 12 -10.89 -4.44 -5.79
C ALA A 12 -11.41 -5.62 -4.96
N ALA A 13 -12.54 -5.46 -4.26
CA ALA A 13 -13.17 -6.55 -3.52
C ALA A 13 -13.62 -7.69 -4.45
N ASP A 14 -14.16 -7.38 -5.62
CA ASP A 14 -14.53 -8.36 -6.63
C ASP A 14 -13.31 -9.06 -7.25
N ALA A 15 -12.22 -8.32 -7.47
CA ALA A 15 -10.95 -8.89 -7.94
C ALA A 15 -10.38 -9.91 -6.95
N VAL A 16 -10.50 -9.67 -5.64
CA VAL A 16 -10.10 -10.65 -4.61
C VAL A 16 -10.93 -11.92 -4.67
N ARG A 17 -12.24 -11.82 -4.97
CA ARG A 17 -13.13 -12.99 -5.06
C ARG A 17 -12.81 -13.84 -6.29
N GLY A 18 -12.62 -13.19 -7.44
CA GLY A 18 -12.54 -13.85 -8.74
C GLY A 18 -11.13 -14.16 -9.25
N ARG A 19 -10.09 -13.46 -8.78
CA ARG A 19 -8.75 -13.57 -9.36
C ARG A 19 -7.73 -14.15 -8.37
N ILE A 20 -6.97 -15.13 -8.87
CA ILE A 20 -5.96 -15.87 -8.10
C ILE A 20 -4.77 -14.99 -7.73
N ASP A 21 -4.38 -14.06 -8.60
CA ASP A 21 -3.28 -13.13 -8.36
C ASP A 21 -3.52 -12.26 -7.12
N TRP A 22 -4.74 -11.79 -6.91
CA TRP A 22 -5.11 -11.04 -5.71
C TRP A 22 -5.08 -11.91 -4.45
N LYS A 23 -5.59 -13.14 -4.50
CA LYS A 23 -5.52 -14.08 -3.36
C LYS A 23 -4.07 -14.41 -3.02
N TYR A 24 -3.22 -14.61 -4.04
CA TYR A 24 -1.80 -14.89 -3.86
C TYR A 24 -1.05 -13.71 -3.24
N VAL A 25 -1.23 -12.50 -3.78
CA VAL A 25 -0.57 -11.28 -3.26
C VAL A 25 -0.99 -10.97 -1.82
N LEU A 26 -2.24 -11.25 -1.46
CA LEU A 26 -2.76 -11.03 -0.11
C LEU A 26 -2.51 -12.22 0.85
N GLY A 27 -1.89 -13.31 0.40
CA GLY A 27 -1.67 -14.50 1.21
C GLY A 27 -2.96 -15.20 1.65
N LEU A 28 -4.05 -15.03 0.90
CA LEU A 28 -5.35 -15.64 1.18
C LEU A 28 -5.45 -17.04 0.59
N LYS A 29 -6.28 -17.88 1.20
CA LYS A 29 -6.61 -19.21 0.64
C LYS A 29 -7.38 -19.04 -0.67
N LEU A 30 -7.21 -19.97 -1.62
CA LEU A 30 -7.96 -19.96 -2.88
C LEU A 30 -9.48 -20.03 -2.68
N THR A 31 -9.93 -20.69 -1.62
CA THR A 31 -11.34 -20.81 -1.22
C THR A 31 -11.85 -19.63 -0.40
N ASP A 32 -11.00 -18.64 -0.11
CA ASP A 32 -11.39 -17.47 0.67
C ASP A 32 -12.45 -16.65 -0.08
N SER A 33 -13.48 -16.21 0.64
CA SER A 33 -14.61 -15.43 0.12
C SER A 33 -14.26 -13.95 -0.16
N GLY A 34 -13.04 -13.53 0.14
CA GLY A 34 -12.62 -12.14 0.09
C GLY A 34 -13.25 -11.30 1.21
N PHE A 35 -13.18 -9.99 1.05
CA PHE A 35 -13.72 -9.00 1.99
C PHE A 35 -14.82 -8.16 1.34
N ASP A 36 -15.60 -7.44 2.16
CA ASP A 36 -16.57 -6.48 1.65
C ASP A 36 -15.90 -5.15 1.23
N ALA A 37 -16.41 -4.52 0.17
CA ALA A 37 -15.84 -3.29 -0.35
C ALA A 37 -15.79 -2.14 0.68
N SER A 38 -16.69 -2.14 1.68
CA SER A 38 -16.70 -1.16 2.77
C SER A 38 -15.44 -1.20 3.64
N VAL A 39 -14.76 -2.35 3.74
CA VAL A 39 -13.55 -2.49 4.54
C VAL A 39 -12.46 -1.53 4.08
N LEU A 40 -12.31 -1.33 2.76
CA LEU A 40 -11.29 -0.44 2.20
C LEU A 40 -11.59 1.04 2.48
N CYS A 41 -12.86 1.44 2.44
CA CYS A 41 -13.24 2.83 2.72
C CYS A 41 -13.21 3.13 4.22
N GLU A 42 -13.64 2.19 5.06
CA GLU A 42 -13.57 2.32 6.52
C GLU A 42 -12.12 2.36 7.02
N PHE A 43 -11.26 1.50 6.48
CA PHE A 43 -9.84 1.49 6.82
C PHE A 43 -9.17 2.83 6.51
N ARG A 44 -9.38 3.37 5.29
CA ARG A 44 -8.86 4.70 4.91
C ARG A 44 -9.44 5.82 5.77
N LYS A 45 -10.74 5.75 6.08
CA LYS A 45 -11.41 6.72 6.95
C LYS A 45 -10.75 6.75 8.33
N ARG A 46 -10.56 5.59 8.97
CA ARG A 46 -9.90 5.47 10.28
C ARG A 46 -8.45 5.97 10.23
N LEU A 47 -7.70 5.66 9.17
CA LEU A 47 -6.34 6.17 9.00
C LEU A 47 -6.29 7.70 8.96
N CYS A 48 -7.20 8.31 8.21
CA CYS A 48 -7.32 9.77 8.12
C CYS A 48 -7.76 10.39 9.45
N GLU A 49 -8.80 9.83 10.09
CA GLU A 49 -9.32 10.31 11.37
C GLU A 49 -8.24 10.33 12.47
N HIS A 50 -7.38 9.31 12.48
CA HIS A 50 -6.31 9.20 13.47
C HIS A 50 -4.95 9.75 13.00
N ASN A 51 -4.88 10.36 11.81
CA ASN A 51 -3.63 10.86 11.20
C ASN A 51 -2.50 9.80 11.15
N LEU A 52 -2.85 8.52 11.01
CA LEU A 52 -1.93 7.39 11.08
C LEU A 52 -1.25 7.07 9.74
N SER A 53 -1.56 7.79 8.67
CA SER A 53 -1.05 7.53 7.33
C SER A 53 0.48 7.49 7.26
N ASN A 54 1.16 8.41 7.97
CA ASN A 54 2.62 8.42 8.03
C ASN A 54 3.18 7.26 8.85
N GLN A 55 2.54 6.91 9.97
CA GLN A 55 2.96 5.77 10.81
C GLN A 55 2.83 4.45 10.04
N LEU A 56 1.73 4.28 9.30
CA LEU A 56 1.53 3.13 8.43
C LEU A 56 2.65 3.05 7.38
N LEU A 57 2.97 4.18 6.73
CA LEU A 57 4.05 4.22 5.76
C LEU A 57 5.40 3.85 6.39
N ASP A 58 5.72 4.41 7.57
CA ASP A 58 6.98 4.12 8.27
C ASP A 58 7.10 2.64 8.67
N LEU A 59 6.00 2.03 9.11
CA LEU A 59 5.93 0.61 9.40
C LEU A 59 6.17 -0.24 8.14
N MET A 60 5.52 0.10 7.03
CA MET A 60 5.73 -0.59 5.76
C MET A 60 7.17 -0.47 5.28
N LEU A 61 7.75 0.74 5.33
CA LEU A 61 9.14 0.97 4.94
C LEU A 61 10.12 0.20 5.83
N SER A 62 9.84 0.10 7.12
CA SER A 62 10.67 -0.68 8.06
C SER A 62 10.63 -2.17 7.72
N HIS A 63 9.44 -2.71 7.45
CA HIS A 63 9.28 -4.10 7.02
C HIS A 63 9.97 -4.36 5.67
N PHE A 64 9.81 -3.48 4.69
CA PHE A 64 10.45 -3.63 3.39
C PHE A 64 11.99 -3.59 3.47
N LYS A 65 12.55 -2.79 4.39
CA LYS A 65 14.00 -2.82 4.67
C LYS A 65 14.44 -4.14 5.30
N GLN A 66 13.65 -4.68 6.24
CA GLN A 66 13.96 -5.98 6.87
C GLN A 66 13.96 -7.14 5.87
N HIS A 67 13.16 -7.04 4.82
CA HIS A 67 13.07 -8.04 3.75
C HIS A 67 13.96 -7.72 2.53
N ASP A 68 14.90 -6.78 2.64
CA ASP A 68 15.81 -6.34 1.56
C ASP A 68 15.09 -5.90 0.27
N LEU A 69 13.81 -5.51 0.37
CA LEU A 69 13.01 -5.01 -0.74
C LEU A 69 13.32 -3.54 -1.07
N ILE A 70 14.04 -2.86 -0.18
CA ILE A 70 14.51 -1.48 -0.33
C ILE A 70 16.03 -1.46 -0.20
N LYS A 71 16.70 -0.96 -1.23
CA LYS A 71 18.17 -0.82 -1.21
C LYS A 71 18.59 0.30 -0.27
N PRO A 72 19.57 0.10 0.63
CA PRO A 72 20.13 1.18 1.41
C PRO A 72 20.83 2.20 0.49
N ARG A 73 20.51 3.50 0.67
CA ARG A 73 21.13 4.66 -0.01
C ARG A 73 20.95 4.74 -1.55
N GLY A 74 19.70 4.79 -2.01
CA GLY A 74 19.36 5.15 -3.39
C GLY A 74 18.12 6.04 -3.48
N MET A 75 18.00 6.84 -4.55
CA MET A 75 16.75 7.51 -4.88
C MET A 75 15.78 6.45 -5.41
N GLN A 76 14.84 6.02 -4.57
CA GLN A 76 13.81 5.07 -4.95
C GLN A 76 12.62 5.85 -5.51
N ARG A 77 12.34 5.66 -6.80
CA ARG A 77 11.08 6.13 -7.39
C ARG A 77 9.99 5.21 -6.87
N THR A 78 9.11 5.77 -6.06
CA THR A 78 7.84 5.14 -5.73
C THR A 78 6.84 5.69 -6.73
N ASP A 79 6.28 4.85 -7.60
CA ASP A 79 5.26 5.23 -8.60
C ASP A 79 3.88 5.51 -7.96
N SER A 80 3.88 5.95 -6.70
CA SER A 80 2.69 6.45 -6.04
C SER A 80 2.38 7.84 -6.60
N THR A 81 1.36 7.96 -7.45
CA THR A 81 0.67 9.25 -7.66
C THR A 81 0.37 9.81 -6.28
N GLN A 82 0.84 11.04 -6.04
CA GLN A 82 0.85 11.73 -4.76
C GLN A 82 -0.43 11.48 -3.93
N VAL A 83 -0.33 10.61 -2.92
CA VAL A 83 -1.00 10.92 -1.66
C VAL A 83 -0.12 12.02 -1.07
N ILE A 84 -0.68 13.21 -0.82
CA ILE A 84 0.05 14.37 -0.28
C ILE A 84 0.52 14.02 1.14
N ALA A 85 1.57 13.22 1.25
CA ALA A 85 2.45 13.12 2.39
C ALA A 85 3.73 13.79 1.92
N ALA A 86 3.92 15.02 2.37
CA ALA A 86 5.14 15.78 2.16
C ALA A 86 6.30 15.07 2.88
N ILE A 87 6.85 14.04 2.26
CA ILE A 87 8.10 13.42 2.70
C ILE A 87 9.21 14.35 2.22
N PRO A 88 9.91 15.08 3.11
CA PRO A 88 11.01 15.92 2.69
C PRO A 88 12.15 15.01 2.27
N LEU A 89 12.41 14.94 0.96
CA LEU A 89 13.63 14.31 0.46
C LEU A 89 14.81 15.11 0.99
N ARG A 90 15.50 14.56 2.00
CA ARG A 90 16.75 15.10 2.53
C ARG A 90 17.80 15.03 1.41
N LYS A 91 17.98 16.15 0.70
CA LYS A 91 19.09 16.32 -0.25
C LYS A 91 20.41 16.19 0.52
N SER A 92 21.14 15.10 0.27
CA SER A 92 22.55 15.01 0.61
C SER A 92 23.29 16.00 -0.29
N ARG A 93 23.84 17.07 0.30
CA ARG A 93 24.86 17.89 -0.37
C ARG A 93 26.11 17.02 -0.51
N ALA A 94 26.46 16.67 -1.74
CA ALA A 94 27.82 16.23 -2.06
C ALA A 94 28.66 17.49 -2.28
N ASN A 95 29.84 17.48 -1.66
CA ASN A 95 30.92 18.44 -1.76
C ASN A 95 31.48 18.49 -3.18
#